data_AF-A0A2Z1CCF9-F1
#
_entry.id   AF-A0A2Z1CCF9-F1
#
_cell.length_a   1.000
_cell.length_b   1.000
_cell.length_c   1.000
_cell.angle_alpha   90.00
_cell.angle_beta   90.00
_cell.angle_gamma   90.00
#
_symmetry.space_group_name_H-M   'P 1'
#
loop_
_entity.id
_entity.type
_entity.pdbx_description
1 polymer ?
#
loop_
_entity_poly.entity_id
_entity_poly.type
_entity_poly.pdbx_seq_one_letter_code
_entity_poly.pdbx_strand_id
1 'polypeptide(L)'
;MGSTVSTGKLAAAFKATSGKVMYVLFEETYESNCYPRTPRWSSYMIGELPSAMRHIFRAAASCEGGMLKGAGGRDITPEGYIAGWMKELENPVEIADRKFDLYAVNNYMAPIPTENFAWARAAMVAVGREADAVKLESGEHLIVSLYDDAELLGAIYDGIRFGASRIMKSATSALLAPRNPSLGYCPGKSKVVSMNTPRFMRVRDGHFHHATQDANGDWRGDASHSFMNSYITNLWKEELAEPLTYRGKIKAYRDAIKNAPVMPSSTKLVIDTNAVTDRCHQESVDWVLSNTPHTKHGDEIHVELPNDYTALHRVANLSEKFSRYVFTDNAPAGQLDLLAC
;
A
#
# COMPACT_ATOMS: atom_id res chain seq x y z
N MET A 1 -8.60 -2.44 -18.34
CA MET A 1 -8.23 -2.40 -16.92
C MET A 1 -9.23 -3.22 -16.14
N GLY A 2 -8.77 -4.14 -15.29
CA GLY A 2 -9.61 -4.97 -14.41
C GLY A 2 -9.55 -4.45 -12.97
N SER A 3 -10.41 -4.99 -12.11
CA SER A 3 -10.45 -4.74 -10.68
C SER A 3 -10.55 -6.06 -9.95
N THR A 4 -9.80 -6.23 -8.88
CA THR A 4 -9.95 -7.37 -7.97
C THR A 4 -11.25 -7.20 -7.20
N VAL A 5 -12.12 -8.20 -7.26
CA VAL A 5 -13.39 -8.22 -6.52
C VAL A 5 -13.24 -9.16 -5.32
N SER A 6 -13.33 -8.58 -4.11
CA SER A 6 -13.34 -9.30 -2.83
C SER A 6 -14.76 -9.72 -2.44
N THR A 7 -14.95 -11.01 -2.19
CA THR A 7 -16.23 -11.61 -1.79
C THR A 7 -16.24 -12.18 -0.38
N GLY A 8 -15.08 -12.55 0.17
CA GLY A 8 -14.96 -13.12 1.51
C GLY A 8 -13.58 -12.88 2.12
N LYS A 9 -13.50 -12.79 3.45
CA LYS A 9 -12.26 -12.66 4.22
C LYS A 9 -12.22 -13.73 5.29
N LEU A 10 -11.03 -14.25 5.58
CA LEU A 10 -10.81 -15.22 6.64
C LEU A 10 -9.42 -15.01 7.22
N ALA A 11 -9.35 -14.68 8.51
CA ALA A 11 -8.10 -14.74 9.25
C ALA A 11 -8.00 -16.10 9.93
N ALA A 12 -6.94 -16.84 9.64
CA ALA A 12 -6.54 -17.99 10.41
C ALA A 12 -5.36 -17.62 11.31
N ALA A 13 -5.22 -18.31 12.44
CA ALA A 13 -4.12 -18.11 13.37
C ALA A 13 -3.64 -19.42 13.96
N PHE A 14 -2.39 -19.43 14.42
CA PHE A 14 -1.78 -20.54 15.16
C PHE A 14 -0.70 -20.00 16.10
N LYS A 15 -0.31 -20.81 17.08
CA LYS A 15 0.83 -20.50 17.95
C LYS A 15 2.06 -21.28 17.46
N ALA A 16 3.07 -20.56 16.99
CA ALA A 16 4.35 -21.14 16.59
C ALA A 16 5.04 -21.80 17.79
N THR A 17 5.99 -22.69 17.54
CA THR A 17 6.75 -23.33 18.64
C THR A 17 7.64 -22.35 19.40
N SER A 18 7.99 -21.22 18.79
CA SER A 18 8.60 -20.06 19.47
C SER A 18 7.66 -19.35 20.46
N GLY A 19 6.38 -19.70 20.47
CA GLY A 19 5.35 -19.12 21.32
C GLY A 19 4.63 -17.91 20.73
N LYS A 20 5.07 -17.42 19.56
CA LYS A 20 4.44 -16.30 18.86
C LYS A 20 3.11 -16.69 18.21
N VAL A 21 2.18 -15.74 18.18
CA VAL A 21 0.94 -15.90 17.41
C VAL A 21 1.16 -15.44 15.98
N MET A 22 0.86 -16.32 15.05
CA MET A 22 1.04 -16.12 13.62
C MET A 22 -0.30 -16.16 12.93
N TYR A 23 -0.49 -15.30 11.94
CA TYR A 23 -1.70 -15.20 11.14
C TYR A 23 -1.45 -15.69 9.72
N VAL A 24 -2.48 -16.30 9.13
CA VAL A 24 -2.58 -16.56 7.70
C VAL A 24 -3.85 -15.89 7.19
N LEU A 25 -3.70 -14.90 6.31
CA LEU A 25 -4.86 -14.20 5.74
C LEU A 25 -5.29 -14.87 4.44
N PHE A 26 -6.57 -15.21 4.34
CA PHE A 26 -7.19 -15.69 3.12
C PHE A 26 -8.26 -14.73 2.66
N GLU A 27 -8.30 -14.47 1.37
CA GLU A 27 -9.36 -13.69 0.75
C GLU A 27 -9.95 -14.46 -0.43
N GLU A 28 -11.26 -14.43 -0.54
CA GLU A 28 -11.98 -14.93 -1.70
C GLU A 28 -12.10 -13.82 -2.73
N THR A 29 -11.49 -14.01 -3.89
CA THR A 29 -11.46 -12.98 -4.93
C THR A 29 -11.71 -13.54 -6.32
N TYR A 30 -12.08 -12.64 -7.24
CA TYR A 30 -11.97 -12.85 -8.69
C TYR A 30 -11.57 -11.55 -9.38
N GLU A 31 -11.02 -11.65 -10.58
CA GLU A 31 -10.70 -10.48 -11.40
C GLU A 31 -11.86 -10.12 -12.33
N SER A 32 -12.28 -8.86 -12.35
CA SER A 32 -13.45 -8.43 -13.11
C SER A 32 -13.31 -8.57 -14.63
N ASN A 33 -12.07 -8.64 -15.12
CA ASN A 33 -11.73 -8.88 -16.53
C ASN A 33 -11.47 -10.36 -16.87
N CYS A 34 -11.55 -11.29 -15.90
CA CYS A 34 -11.36 -12.72 -16.12
C CYS A 34 -12.73 -13.44 -16.15
N TYR A 35 -12.96 -14.25 -17.20
CA TYR A 35 -14.21 -14.99 -17.37
C TYR A 35 -13.95 -16.51 -17.43
N PRO A 36 -14.75 -17.35 -16.74
CA PRO A 36 -15.86 -16.97 -15.86
C PRO A 36 -15.39 -16.32 -14.56
N ARG A 37 -16.18 -15.36 -14.04
CA ARG A 37 -15.93 -14.64 -12.78
C ARG A 37 -16.25 -15.53 -11.58
N THR A 38 -15.46 -16.58 -11.39
CA THR A 38 -15.64 -17.54 -10.29
C THR A 38 -14.76 -17.12 -9.11
N PRO A 39 -15.35 -16.73 -7.96
CA PRO A 39 -14.59 -16.43 -6.75
C PRO A 39 -13.75 -17.63 -6.32
N ARG A 40 -12.53 -17.37 -5.85
CA ARG A 40 -11.63 -18.39 -5.32
C ARG A 40 -10.93 -17.88 -4.07
N TRP A 41 -10.91 -18.72 -3.05
CA TRP A 41 -10.09 -18.50 -1.87
C TRP A 41 -8.61 -18.67 -2.20
N SER A 42 -7.81 -17.71 -1.78
CA SER A 42 -6.35 -17.77 -1.83
C SER A 42 -5.78 -17.25 -0.53
N SER A 43 -4.70 -17.84 -0.04
CA SER A 43 -3.91 -17.20 1.01
C SER A 43 -3.08 -16.06 0.41
N TYR A 44 -2.93 -14.99 1.17
CA TYR A 44 -2.18 -13.80 0.77
C TYR A 44 -0.88 -13.68 1.54
N MET A 45 -0.90 -13.89 2.85
CA MET A 45 0.27 -13.68 3.69
C MET A 45 0.31 -14.65 4.87
N ILE A 46 1.52 -14.87 5.39
CA ILE A 46 1.82 -15.47 6.68
C ILE A 46 2.62 -14.45 7.48
N GLY A 47 2.35 -14.29 8.77
CA GLY A 47 3.19 -13.46 9.63
C GLY A 47 2.55 -13.09 10.96
N GLU A 48 3.33 -12.43 11.81
CA GLU A 48 2.84 -11.82 13.04
C GLU A 48 1.85 -10.68 12.74
N LEU A 49 1.15 -10.21 13.77
CA LEU A 49 0.16 -9.13 13.65
C LEU A 49 0.67 -7.90 12.88
N PRO A 50 1.91 -7.40 13.08
CA PRO A 50 2.41 -6.26 12.30
C PRO A 50 2.44 -6.49 10.78
N SER A 51 2.82 -7.70 10.36
CA SER A 51 2.83 -8.08 8.95
C SER A 51 1.40 -8.17 8.40
N ALA A 52 0.48 -8.77 9.17
CA ALA A 52 -0.93 -8.88 8.78
C ALA A 52 -1.56 -7.49 8.61
N MET A 53 -1.34 -6.59 9.56
CA MET A 53 -1.81 -5.21 9.54
C MET A 53 -1.23 -4.43 8.36
N ARG A 54 0.08 -4.55 8.12
CA ARG A 54 0.73 -3.95 6.95
C ARG A 54 0.09 -4.40 5.64
N HIS A 55 -0.20 -5.70 5.49
CA HIS A 55 -0.85 -6.25 4.31
C HIS A 55 -2.28 -5.70 4.15
N ILE A 56 -3.09 -5.73 5.22
CA ILE A 56 -4.48 -5.26 5.24
C ILE A 56 -4.58 -3.80 4.79
N PHE A 57 -3.74 -2.91 5.35
CA PHE A 57 -3.77 -1.49 5.04
C PHE A 57 -3.28 -1.20 3.61
N ARG A 58 -2.24 -1.89 3.15
CA ARG A 58 -1.80 -1.82 1.75
C ARG A 58 -2.90 -2.24 0.77
N ALA A 59 -3.61 -3.33 1.07
CA ALA A 59 -4.74 -3.77 0.24
C ALA A 59 -5.90 -2.77 0.29
N ALA A 60 -6.25 -2.26 1.48
CA ALA A 60 -7.31 -1.28 1.67
C ALA A 60 -7.10 0.00 0.86
N ALA A 61 -5.85 0.43 0.67
CA ALA A 61 -5.52 1.61 -0.11
C ALA A 61 -5.94 1.47 -1.59
N SER A 62 -6.05 0.25 -2.12
CA SER A 62 -6.53 -0.02 -3.48
C SER A 62 -8.01 0.27 -3.69
N CYS A 63 -8.78 0.47 -2.61
CA CYS A 63 -10.18 0.91 -2.68
C CYS A 63 -10.30 2.35 -3.22
N GLU A 64 -9.34 3.25 -2.88
CA GLU A 64 -9.38 4.67 -3.29
C GLU A 64 -9.25 4.82 -4.82
N GLY A 65 -8.47 3.96 -5.47
CA GLY A 65 -8.32 3.93 -6.93
C GLY A 65 -9.37 3.08 -7.66
N GLY A 66 -10.31 2.45 -6.94
CA GLY A 66 -11.31 1.54 -7.50
C GLY A 66 -10.75 0.22 -8.04
N MET A 67 -9.49 -0.10 -7.74
CA MET A 67 -8.82 -1.35 -8.15
C MET A 67 -9.26 -2.54 -7.29
N LEU A 68 -9.74 -2.26 -6.07
CA LEU A 68 -10.33 -3.24 -5.18
C LEU A 68 -11.81 -2.93 -4.96
N LYS A 69 -12.66 -3.90 -5.27
CA LYS A 69 -14.12 -3.79 -5.19
C LYS A 69 -14.73 -4.85 -4.29
N GLY A 70 -15.92 -4.60 -3.80
CA GLY A 70 -16.71 -5.60 -3.08
C GLY A 70 -17.51 -6.50 -4.03
N ALA A 71 -18.13 -7.54 -3.47
CA ALA A 71 -18.99 -8.48 -4.18
C ALA A 71 -19.94 -7.79 -5.19
N GLY A 72 -20.03 -8.37 -6.38
CA GLY A 72 -20.79 -7.79 -7.50
C GLY A 72 -20.11 -6.60 -8.20
N GLY A 73 -18.85 -6.28 -7.86
CA GLY A 73 -18.14 -5.14 -8.43
C GLY A 73 -18.56 -3.80 -7.83
N ARG A 74 -19.16 -3.80 -6.64
CA ARG A 74 -19.57 -2.59 -5.92
C ARG A 74 -18.36 -1.85 -5.38
N ASP A 75 -18.41 -0.53 -5.41
CA ASP A 75 -17.38 0.28 -4.76
C ASP A 75 -17.44 0.07 -3.24
N ILE A 76 -16.27 0.07 -2.62
CA ILE A 76 -16.09 -0.10 -1.18
C ILE A 76 -15.10 0.94 -0.68
N THR A 77 -15.17 1.27 0.60
CA THR A 77 -14.22 2.20 1.21
C THR A 77 -13.07 1.43 1.88
N PRO A 78 -11.87 2.03 2.00
CA PRO A 78 -10.79 1.47 2.80
C PRO A 78 -11.23 1.15 4.24
N GLU A 79 -12.00 2.05 4.86
CA GLU A 79 -12.51 1.91 6.22
C GLU A 79 -13.39 0.66 6.36
N GLY A 80 -14.26 0.39 5.38
CA GLY A 80 -15.11 -0.80 5.36
C GLY A 80 -14.32 -2.08 5.12
N TYR A 81 -13.31 -2.03 4.25
CA TYR A 81 -12.42 -3.16 3.98
C TYR A 81 -11.60 -3.55 5.21
N ILE A 82 -10.96 -2.57 5.88
CA ILE A 82 -10.20 -2.75 7.12
C ILE A 82 -11.12 -3.29 8.23
N ALA A 83 -12.32 -2.73 8.39
CA ALA A 83 -13.27 -3.20 9.39
C ALA A 83 -13.63 -4.68 9.23
N GLY A 84 -13.77 -5.16 7.99
CA GLY A 84 -13.99 -6.58 7.70
C GLY A 84 -12.84 -7.46 8.21
N TRP A 85 -11.60 -7.03 7.99
CA TRP A 85 -10.42 -7.75 8.49
C TRP A 85 -10.27 -7.69 10.02
N MET A 86 -10.56 -6.55 10.65
CA MET A 86 -10.53 -6.44 12.12
C MET A 86 -11.49 -7.42 12.78
N LYS A 87 -12.68 -7.62 12.20
CA LYS A 87 -13.65 -8.62 12.68
C LYS A 87 -13.11 -10.05 12.56
N GLU A 88 -12.41 -10.37 11.48
CA GLU A 88 -11.79 -11.68 11.30
C GLU A 88 -10.62 -11.89 12.27
N LEU A 89 -9.81 -10.86 12.52
CA LEU A 89 -8.68 -10.89 13.45
C LEU A 89 -9.11 -11.01 14.91
N GLU A 90 -10.26 -10.46 15.31
CA GLU A 90 -10.80 -10.57 16.67
C GLU A 90 -11.07 -12.03 17.07
N ASN A 91 -11.53 -12.84 16.11
CA ASN A 91 -11.88 -14.23 16.34
C ASN A 91 -11.43 -15.09 15.15
N PRO A 92 -10.11 -15.34 15.00
CA PRO A 92 -9.59 -16.07 13.87
C PRO A 92 -9.96 -17.56 13.95
N VAL A 93 -9.86 -18.28 12.83
CA VAL A 93 -9.93 -19.75 12.85
C VAL A 93 -8.57 -20.33 13.24
N GLU A 94 -8.54 -21.42 14.01
CA GLU A 94 -7.28 -22.10 14.35
C GLU A 94 -6.85 -23.01 13.20
N ILE A 95 -5.67 -22.75 12.61
CA ILE A 95 -5.15 -23.57 11.50
C ILE A 95 -4.18 -24.62 12.02
N ALA A 96 -4.37 -25.87 11.63
CA ALA A 96 -3.49 -26.97 11.99
C ALA A 96 -2.11 -26.88 11.30
N ASP A 97 -1.11 -27.46 11.93
CA ASP A 97 0.24 -27.54 11.35
C ASP A 97 0.25 -28.29 10.01
N ARG A 98 1.13 -27.84 9.12
CA ARG A 98 1.32 -28.37 7.78
C ARG A 98 2.77 -28.26 7.37
N LYS A 99 3.26 -29.26 6.66
CA LYS A 99 4.60 -29.25 6.07
C LYS A 99 4.55 -28.79 4.62
N PHE A 100 5.57 -28.03 4.22
CA PHE A 100 5.74 -27.53 2.87
C PHE A 100 7.12 -27.91 2.36
N ASP A 101 7.19 -28.18 1.06
CA ASP A 101 8.45 -28.39 0.35
C ASP A 101 8.85 -27.09 -0.34
N LEU A 102 9.93 -26.47 0.12
CA LEU A 102 10.48 -25.24 -0.45
C LEU A 102 11.65 -25.58 -1.38
N TYR A 103 11.61 -25.01 -2.57
CA TYR A 103 12.67 -25.11 -3.57
C TYR A 103 12.69 -23.86 -4.44
N ALA A 104 13.88 -23.55 -4.97
CA ALA A 104 14.08 -22.44 -5.90
C ALA A 104 14.16 -22.96 -7.34
N VAL A 105 13.23 -22.57 -8.21
CA VAL A 105 13.27 -22.96 -9.62
C VAL A 105 12.74 -21.85 -10.52
N ASN A 106 13.16 -21.85 -11.79
CA ASN A 106 12.70 -20.90 -12.80
C ASN A 106 11.25 -21.21 -13.24
N ASN A 107 10.29 -20.96 -12.37
CA ASN A 107 8.87 -21.08 -12.63
C ASN A 107 8.12 -20.03 -11.79
N TYR A 108 7.30 -19.21 -12.45
CA TYR A 108 6.51 -18.19 -11.77
C TYR A 108 5.57 -18.75 -10.69
N MET A 109 5.16 -20.03 -10.79
CA MET A 109 4.31 -20.72 -9.81
C MET A 109 5.09 -21.50 -8.74
N ALA A 110 6.43 -21.45 -8.74
CA ALA A 110 7.26 -22.11 -7.74
C ALA A 110 7.03 -21.53 -6.33
N PRO A 111 7.35 -22.29 -5.26
CA PRO A 111 7.46 -21.75 -3.91
C PRO A 111 8.35 -20.50 -3.88
N ILE A 112 9.53 -20.58 -4.51
CA ILE A 112 10.46 -19.46 -4.67
C ILE A 112 10.96 -19.38 -6.12
N PRO A 113 10.48 -18.42 -6.93
CA PRO A 113 11.01 -18.19 -8.27
C PRO A 113 12.48 -17.72 -8.23
N THR A 114 13.33 -18.29 -9.08
CA THR A 114 14.78 -17.92 -9.15
C THR A 114 15.00 -16.44 -9.45
N GLU A 115 14.13 -15.83 -10.26
CA GLU A 115 14.17 -14.39 -10.58
C GLU A 115 13.99 -13.47 -9.35
N ASN A 116 13.40 -13.99 -8.26
CA ASN A 116 13.18 -13.26 -7.02
C ASN A 116 13.97 -13.85 -5.84
N PHE A 117 14.89 -14.80 -6.08
CA PHE A 117 15.58 -15.52 -5.02
C PHE A 117 16.42 -14.62 -4.11
N ALA A 118 17.05 -13.57 -4.67
CA ALA A 118 17.85 -12.63 -3.89
C ALA A 118 17.08 -12.01 -2.71
N TRP A 119 15.78 -11.75 -2.88
CA TRP A 119 14.94 -11.26 -1.81
C TRP A 119 14.64 -12.35 -0.78
N ALA A 120 14.29 -13.57 -1.23
CA ALA A 120 14.04 -14.70 -0.33
C ALA A 120 15.28 -14.96 0.55
N ARG A 121 16.47 -14.98 -0.06
CA ARG A 121 17.75 -15.10 0.65
C ARG A 121 17.92 -14.01 1.71
N ALA A 122 17.70 -12.74 1.37
CA ALA A 122 17.80 -11.65 2.34
C ALA A 122 16.81 -11.81 3.51
N ALA A 123 15.57 -12.23 3.24
CA ALA A 123 14.57 -12.49 4.26
C ALA A 123 14.97 -13.67 5.17
N MET A 124 15.52 -14.75 4.60
CA MET A 124 16.03 -15.90 5.35
C MET A 124 17.21 -15.54 6.25
N VAL A 125 18.16 -14.75 5.73
CA VAL A 125 19.31 -14.25 6.51
C VAL A 125 18.83 -13.39 7.69
N ALA A 126 17.84 -12.52 7.48
CA ALA A 126 17.30 -11.65 8.52
C ALA A 126 16.67 -12.42 9.70
N VAL A 127 16.26 -13.68 9.50
CA VAL A 127 15.75 -14.57 10.55
C VAL A 127 16.74 -15.66 10.96
N GLY A 128 18.03 -15.50 10.61
CA GLY A 128 19.10 -16.41 11.02
C GLY A 128 19.13 -17.75 10.28
N ARG A 129 18.49 -17.85 9.10
CA ARG A 129 18.36 -19.08 8.30
C ARG A 129 19.25 -19.05 7.04
N GLU A 130 20.43 -18.44 7.14
CA GLU A 130 21.38 -18.32 6.04
C GLU A 130 21.80 -19.68 5.45
N ALA A 131 22.06 -20.67 6.32
CA ALA A 131 22.42 -22.01 5.88
C ALA A 131 21.35 -22.68 5.00
N ASP A 132 20.07 -22.40 5.26
CA ASP A 132 18.99 -22.94 4.43
C ASP A 132 18.85 -22.17 3.13
N ALA A 133 19.17 -20.87 3.11
CA ALA A 133 19.22 -20.11 1.87
C ALA A 133 20.31 -20.67 0.93
N VAL A 134 21.47 -21.05 1.47
CA VAL A 134 22.54 -21.68 0.69
C VAL A 134 22.08 -23.00 0.07
N LYS A 135 21.34 -23.83 0.81
CA LYS A 135 20.75 -25.09 0.28
C LYS A 135 19.78 -24.82 -0.87
N LEU A 136 18.88 -23.84 -0.71
CA LEU A 136 17.95 -23.51 -1.79
C LEU A 136 18.66 -22.95 -3.03
N GLU A 137 19.74 -22.19 -2.83
CA GLU A 137 20.59 -21.66 -3.91
C GLU A 137 21.34 -22.77 -4.67
N SER A 138 21.74 -23.84 -3.98
CA SER A 138 22.35 -25.04 -4.59
C SER A 138 21.33 -25.96 -5.29
N GLY A 139 20.03 -25.63 -5.25
CA GLY A 139 18.95 -26.42 -5.84
C GLY A 139 18.43 -27.54 -4.95
N GLU A 140 18.81 -27.56 -3.67
CA GLU A 140 18.25 -28.50 -2.70
C GLU A 140 16.85 -28.08 -2.26
N HIS A 141 16.13 -29.03 -1.69
CA HIS A 141 14.79 -28.86 -1.15
C HIS A 141 14.83 -28.72 0.38
N LEU A 142 13.93 -27.91 0.92
CA LEU A 142 13.77 -27.73 2.36
C LEU A 142 12.33 -28.06 2.77
N ILE A 143 12.18 -29.08 3.62
CA ILE A 143 10.90 -29.37 4.27
C ILE A 143 10.77 -28.49 5.51
N VAL A 144 9.74 -27.64 5.52
CA VAL A 144 9.45 -26.71 6.62
C VAL A 144 8.05 -26.96 7.17
N SER A 145 7.83 -26.69 8.46
CA SER A 145 6.52 -26.76 9.12
C SER A 145 5.94 -25.37 9.33
N LEU A 146 4.61 -25.25 9.25
CA LEU A 146 3.90 -24.01 9.55
C LEU A 146 4.21 -23.54 10.98
N TYR A 147 4.31 -24.48 11.93
CA TYR A 147 4.51 -24.19 13.35
C TYR A 147 5.98 -24.02 13.73
N ASP A 148 6.87 -24.89 13.22
CA ASP A 148 8.30 -24.88 13.59
C ASP A 148 9.11 -23.83 12.83
N ASP A 149 8.73 -23.54 11.59
CA ASP A 149 9.44 -22.60 10.71
C ASP A 149 8.61 -21.33 10.47
N ALA A 150 7.76 -20.97 11.42
CA ALA A 150 6.79 -19.90 11.24
C ALA A 150 7.43 -18.54 10.93
N GLU A 151 8.52 -18.17 11.61
CA GLU A 151 9.22 -16.92 11.31
C GLU A 151 9.89 -16.94 9.94
N LEU A 152 10.43 -18.08 9.50
CA LEU A 152 10.98 -18.26 8.16
C LEU A 152 9.88 -18.08 7.10
N LEU A 153 8.75 -18.76 7.28
CA LEU A 153 7.61 -18.67 6.38
C LEU A 153 7.02 -17.25 6.36
N GLY A 154 6.91 -16.59 7.51
CA GLY A 154 6.43 -15.22 7.61
C GLY A 154 7.40 -14.17 7.04
N ALA A 155 8.70 -14.44 7.08
CA ALA A 155 9.71 -13.60 6.45
C ALA A 155 9.65 -13.70 4.92
N ILE A 156 9.38 -14.89 4.37
CA ILE A 156 9.31 -15.09 2.91
C ILE A 156 7.93 -14.67 2.37
N TYR A 157 6.85 -15.17 2.95
CA TYR A 157 5.48 -15.06 2.41
C TYR A 157 4.70 -13.92 3.06
N ASP A 158 5.27 -12.72 3.05
CA ASP A 158 4.73 -11.51 3.70
C ASP A 158 3.51 -10.87 2.99
N GLY A 159 3.12 -11.40 1.83
CA GLY A 159 2.05 -10.88 0.98
C GLY A 159 2.36 -9.55 0.29
N ILE A 160 3.59 -9.06 0.39
CA ILE A 160 4.08 -7.88 -0.34
C ILE A 160 4.96 -8.32 -1.50
N ARG A 161 5.90 -9.23 -1.21
CA ARG A 161 6.89 -9.73 -2.17
C ARG A 161 6.51 -11.12 -2.65
N PHE A 162 6.14 -12.00 -1.73
CA PHE A 162 5.54 -13.28 -2.05
C PHE A 162 4.21 -13.48 -1.35
N GLY A 163 3.22 -13.91 -2.14
CA GLY A 163 1.96 -14.39 -1.59
C GLY A 163 2.12 -15.77 -0.98
N ALA A 164 1.48 -16.01 0.17
CA ALA A 164 1.39 -17.33 0.80
C ALA A 164 0.74 -18.38 -0.13
N SER A 165 -0.02 -17.96 -1.14
CA SER A 165 -0.62 -18.81 -2.17
C SER A 165 0.37 -19.71 -2.91
N ARG A 166 1.67 -19.37 -2.88
CA ARG A 166 2.74 -20.19 -3.45
C ARG A 166 2.87 -21.56 -2.75
N ILE A 167 2.61 -21.61 -1.44
CA ILE A 167 2.68 -22.83 -0.64
C ILE A 167 1.31 -23.27 -0.09
N MET A 168 0.34 -22.35 -0.03
CA MET A 168 -0.98 -22.60 0.53
C MET A 168 -2.10 -22.01 -0.34
N LYS A 169 -2.52 -22.73 -1.37
CA LYS A 169 -3.45 -22.21 -2.40
C LYS A 169 -4.91 -22.06 -1.96
N SER A 170 -5.37 -22.81 -0.97
CA SER A 170 -6.79 -22.89 -0.63
C SER A 170 -7.05 -22.68 0.86
N ALA A 171 -8.18 -22.06 1.17
CA ALA A 171 -8.71 -21.92 2.52
C ALA A 171 -9.52 -23.13 3.00
N THR A 172 -9.68 -24.22 2.23
CA THR A 172 -10.63 -25.32 2.54
C THR A 172 -10.50 -25.84 3.98
N SER A 173 -9.28 -26.07 4.47
CA SER A 173 -9.07 -26.53 5.85
C SER A 173 -9.36 -25.46 6.90
N ALA A 174 -9.12 -24.18 6.58
CA ALA A 174 -9.37 -23.06 7.48
C ALA A 174 -10.87 -22.71 7.54
N LEU A 175 -11.61 -22.84 6.45
CA LEU A 175 -13.05 -22.54 6.38
C LEU A 175 -13.90 -23.43 7.31
N LEU A 176 -13.43 -24.64 7.58
CA LEU A 176 -14.10 -25.61 8.45
C LEU A 176 -13.50 -25.67 9.86
N ALA A 177 -12.44 -24.90 10.13
CA ALA A 177 -11.74 -24.93 11.40
C ALA A 177 -12.51 -24.16 12.48
N PRO A 178 -12.38 -24.57 13.76
CA PRO A 178 -13.01 -23.85 14.87
C PRO A 178 -12.42 -22.45 15.01
N ARG A 179 -13.27 -21.49 15.40
CA ARG A 179 -12.87 -20.14 15.76
C ARG A 179 -12.23 -20.14 17.15
N ASN A 180 -11.12 -19.42 17.31
CA ASN A 180 -10.36 -19.37 18.55
C ASN A 180 -9.98 -17.92 18.90
N PRO A 181 -10.75 -17.24 19.78
CA PRO A 181 -10.48 -15.85 20.15
C PRO A 181 -9.23 -15.68 21.00
N SER A 182 -8.68 -16.76 21.59
CA SER A 182 -7.41 -16.67 22.34
C SER A 182 -6.18 -16.42 21.47
N LEU A 183 -6.31 -16.64 20.15
CA LEU A 183 -5.32 -16.29 19.12
C LEU A 183 -5.65 -14.94 18.45
N GLY A 184 -6.72 -14.27 18.87
CA GLY A 184 -7.26 -13.09 18.22
C GLY A 184 -6.60 -11.78 18.65
N TYR A 185 -6.77 -10.75 17.82
CA TYR A 185 -6.45 -9.37 18.12
C TYR A 185 -7.74 -8.58 18.34
N CYS A 186 -8.07 -8.32 19.60
CA CYS A 186 -9.24 -7.54 20.02
C CYS A 186 -8.83 -6.41 20.97
N PRO A 187 -8.17 -5.36 20.47
CA PRO A 187 -7.74 -4.24 21.28
C PRO A 187 -8.93 -3.37 21.70
N GLY A 188 -8.80 -2.70 22.86
CA GLY A 188 -9.68 -1.59 23.19
C GLY A 188 -9.39 -0.39 22.29
N LYS A 189 -10.42 0.40 21.95
CA LYS A 189 -10.24 1.63 21.17
C LYS A 189 -9.40 2.66 21.94
N SER A 190 -8.41 3.24 21.29
CA SER A 190 -7.62 4.32 21.87
C SER A 190 -8.43 5.60 22.07
N LYS A 191 -8.19 6.26 23.21
CA LYS A 191 -8.79 7.56 23.57
C LYS A 191 -8.00 8.75 23.03
N VAL A 192 -6.68 8.61 22.94
CA VAL A 192 -5.78 9.59 22.34
C VAL A 192 -5.61 9.22 20.88
N VAL A 193 -5.82 10.20 20.00
CA VAL A 193 -5.62 10.07 18.56
C VAL A 193 -4.63 11.14 18.18
N SER A 194 -3.41 10.76 17.82
CA SER A 194 -2.47 11.68 17.21
C SER A 194 -2.63 11.65 15.69
N MET A 195 -2.51 12.81 15.05
CA MET A 195 -2.62 12.89 13.60
C MET A 195 -1.67 13.94 13.07
N ASN A 196 -0.74 13.50 12.22
CA ASN A 196 0.14 14.39 11.49
C ASN A 196 -0.39 14.51 10.05
N THR A 197 -1.05 15.62 9.75
CA THR A 197 -1.57 15.87 8.40
C THR A 197 -0.71 16.93 7.72
N PRO A 198 -0.16 16.65 6.53
CA PRO A 198 0.57 17.67 5.79
C PRO A 198 -0.39 18.79 5.36
N ARG A 199 0.17 19.96 5.07
CA ARG A 199 -0.57 21.01 4.39
C ARG A 199 -0.78 20.60 2.94
N PHE A 200 -2.00 20.76 2.46
CA PHE A 200 -2.41 20.51 1.10
C PHE A 200 -2.75 21.81 0.40
N MET A 201 -2.42 21.91 -0.89
CA MET A 201 -2.90 22.96 -1.76
C MET A 201 -3.42 22.36 -3.06
N ARG A 202 -4.59 22.80 -3.51
CA ARG A 202 -5.13 22.44 -4.83
C ARG A 202 -4.37 23.20 -5.89
N VAL A 203 -3.85 22.49 -6.89
CA VAL A 203 -3.16 23.12 -8.03
C VAL A 203 -4.09 24.07 -8.77
N ARG A 204 -5.37 23.69 -8.90
CA ARG A 204 -6.45 24.57 -9.37
C ARG A 204 -7.80 24.12 -8.81
N ASP A 205 -8.74 25.06 -8.70
CA ASP A 205 -10.13 24.74 -8.39
C ASP A 205 -10.73 23.76 -9.42
N GLY A 206 -11.51 22.79 -8.95
CA GLY A 206 -12.08 21.72 -9.78
C GLY A 206 -11.07 20.69 -10.32
N HIS A 207 -9.76 20.82 -10.08
CA HIS A 207 -8.75 19.83 -10.48
C HIS A 207 -8.45 18.85 -9.34
N PHE A 208 -8.15 17.60 -9.68
CA PHE A 208 -7.85 16.55 -8.70
C PHE A 208 -6.38 16.53 -8.22
N HIS A 209 -5.53 17.42 -8.74
CA HIS A 209 -4.12 17.50 -8.37
C HIS A 209 -3.94 18.43 -7.18
N HIS A 210 -3.15 17.94 -6.23
CA HIS A 210 -2.83 18.64 -5.01
C HIS A 210 -1.30 18.65 -4.85
N ALA A 211 -0.81 19.54 -4.01
CA ALA A 211 0.57 19.50 -3.55
C ALA A 211 0.65 19.51 -2.03
N THR A 212 1.71 18.91 -1.51
CA THR A 212 2.10 18.97 -0.10
C THR A 212 3.50 19.52 0.05
N GLN A 213 3.81 20.12 1.20
CA GLN A 213 5.19 20.50 1.51
C GLN A 213 6.02 19.28 1.94
N ASP A 214 7.19 19.13 1.33
CA ASP A 214 8.20 18.19 1.78
C ASP A 214 9.02 18.74 2.97
N ALA A 215 9.99 17.98 3.45
CA ALA A 215 10.85 18.35 4.58
C ALA A 215 11.73 19.59 4.32
N ASN A 216 11.97 19.93 3.04
CA ASN A 216 12.72 21.11 2.64
C ASN A 216 11.81 22.34 2.45
N GLY A 217 10.50 22.16 2.62
CA GLY A 217 9.50 23.21 2.42
C GLY A 217 9.05 23.37 0.96
N ASP A 218 9.55 22.54 0.04
CA ASP A 218 9.14 22.57 -1.36
C ASP A 218 7.76 21.92 -1.53
N TRP A 219 6.95 22.49 -2.42
CA TRP A 219 5.63 21.95 -2.75
C TRP A 219 5.73 20.89 -3.85
N ARG A 220 5.39 19.64 -3.53
CA ARG A 220 5.43 18.49 -4.45
C ARG A 220 4.03 18.02 -4.81
N GLY A 221 3.78 17.81 -6.10
CA GLY A 221 2.46 17.50 -6.64
C GLY A 221 2.18 16.02 -6.85
N ASP A 222 0.94 15.62 -6.60
CA ASP A 222 0.40 14.32 -7.05
C ASP A 222 -1.14 14.40 -7.18
N ALA A 223 -1.77 13.35 -7.68
CA ALA A 223 -3.21 13.19 -7.65
C ALA A 223 -3.72 12.94 -6.22
N SER A 224 -4.92 13.43 -5.89
CA SER A 224 -5.54 13.26 -4.56
C SER A 224 -5.60 11.79 -4.10
N HIS A 225 -5.93 10.88 -5.01
CA HIS A 225 -6.00 9.44 -4.70
C HIS A 225 -4.62 8.84 -4.41
N SER A 226 -3.53 9.38 -4.96
CA SER A 226 -2.17 8.94 -4.65
C SER A 226 -1.80 9.28 -3.20
N PHE A 227 -2.12 10.50 -2.74
CA PHE A 227 -1.91 10.90 -1.34
C PHE A 227 -2.72 10.04 -0.37
N MET A 228 -4.00 9.77 -0.69
CA MET A 228 -4.84 8.87 0.11
C MET A 228 -4.27 7.45 0.15
N ASN A 229 -3.84 6.92 -1.00
CA ASN A 229 -3.28 5.58 -1.11
C ASN A 229 -2.00 5.44 -0.27
N SER A 230 -1.08 6.39 -0.39
CA SER A 230 0.16 6.41 0.41
C SER A 230 -0.12 6.51 1.90
N TYR A 231 -1.04 7.39 2.31
CA TYR A 231 -1.41 7.55 3.72
C TYR A 231 -2.01 6.26 4.29
N ILE A 232 -3.02 5.68 3.64
CA ILE A 232 -3.67 4.45 4.09
C ILE A 232 -2.66 3.30 4.13
N THR A 233 -1.80 3.16 3.11
CA THR A 233 -0.78 2.10 3.06
C THR A 233 0.16 2.12 4.26
N ASN A 234 0.46 3.31 4.82
CA ASN A 234 1.39 3.48 5.92
C ASN A 234 0.74 3.58 7.31
N LEU A 235 -0.58 3.74 7.37
CA LEU A 235 -1.35 3.96 8.61
C LEU A 235 -1.33 2.76 9.58
N TRP A 236 -0.94 1.56 9.12
CA TRP A 236 -0.91 0.35 9.95
C TRP A 236 -0.05 0.48 11.22
N LYS A 237 1.04 1.25 11.18
CA LYS A 237 1.92 1.44 12.36
C LYS A 237 1.21 2.21 13.46
N GLU A 238 0.55 3.30 13.07
CA GLU A 238 -0.23 4.11 13.98
C GLU A 238 -1.46 3.36 14.48
N GLU A 239 -2.09 2.53 13.65
CA GLU A 239 -3.21 1.70 14.10
C GLU A 239 -2.78 0.64 15.12
N LEU A 240 -1.55 0.13 15.06
CA LEU A 240 -1.02 -0.75 16.12
C LEU A 240 -0.74 0.00 17.42
N ALA A 241 -0.31 1.26 17.33
CA ALA A 241 -0.02 2.10 18.50
C ALA A 241 -1.30 2.71 19.11
N GLU A 242 -2.28 3.02 18.27
CA GLU A 242 -3.54 3.67 18.59
C GLU A 242 -4.73 2.89 17.99
N PRO A 243 -5.08 1.73 18.55
CA PRO A 243 -6.05 0.84 17.92
C PRO A 243 -7.44 1.42 17.74
N LEU A 244 -8.07 1.01 16.65
CA LEU A 244 -9.42 1.35 16.21
C LEU A 244 -9.64 2.86 15.98
N THR A 245 -8.59 3.55 15.53
CA THR A 245 -8.62 4.99 15.23
C THR A 245 -8.58 5.28 13.72
N TYR A 246 -8.21 4.30 12.89
CA TYR A 246 -8.07 4.43 11.43
C TYR A 246 -9.23 5.14 10.73
N ARG A 247 -10.49 4.90 11.13
CA ARG A 247 -11.65 5.54 10.48
C ARG A 247 -11.64 7.06 10.62
N GLY A 248 -11.33 7.55 11.82
CA GLY A 248 -11.25 8.99 12.08
C GLY A 248 -10.09 9.61 11.32
N LYS A 249 -8.93 8.95 11.38
CA LYS A 249 -7.70 9.37 10.70
C LYS A 249 -7.84 9.44 9.18
N ILE A 250 -8.45 8.42 8.55
CA ILE A 250 -8.71 8.40 7.10
C ILE A 250 -9.70 9.51 6.72
N LYS A 251 -10.78 9.68 7.48
CA LYS A 251 -11.76 10.73 7.23
C LYS A 251 -11.13 12.12 7.31
N ALA A 252 -10.42 12.42 8.39
CA ALA A 252 -9.80 13.73 8.59
C ALA A 252 -8.75 14.04 7.50
N TYR A 253 -8.00 13.04 7.03
CA TYR A 253 -7.02 13.24 5.96
C TYR A 253 -7.70 13.51 4.62
N ARG A 254 -8.80 12.80 4.34
CA ARG A 254 -9.65 13.05 3.17
C ARG A 254 -10.27 14.45 3.21
N ASP A 255 -10.75 14.88 4.38
CA ASP A 255 -11.31 16.22 4.60
C ASP A 255 -10.23 17.30 4.42
N ALA A 256 -8.99 17.06 4.85
CA ALA A 256 -7.86 17.96 4.65
C ALA A 256 -7.53 18.16 3.16
N ILE A 257 -7.55 17.08 2.36
CA ILE A 257 -7.38 17.18 0.90
C ILE A 257 -8.55 17.95 0.28
N LYS A 258 -9.79 17.56 0.61
CA LYS A 258 -11.00 18.15 0.03
C LYS A 258 -11.11 19.65 0.27
N ASN A 259 -10.72 20.10 1.46
CA ASN A 259 -10.83 21.50 1.88
C ASN A 259 -9.54 22.30 1.65
N ALA A 260 -8.55 21.73 0.94
CA ALA A 260 -7.30 22.41 0.67
C ALA A 260 -7.53 23.75 -0.08
N PRO A 261 -6.84 24.84 0.30
CA PRO A 261 -6.90 26.10 -0.44
C PRO A 261 -6.34 25.93 -1.86
N VAL A 262 -6.77 26.78 -2.79
CA VAL A 262 -6.20 26.82 -4.15
C VAL A 262 -4.87 27.55 -4.11
N MET A 263 -3.92 27.08 -4.91
CA MET A 263 -2.65 27.76 -5.13
C MET A 263 -2.84 29.20 -5.63
N PRO A 264 -1.98 30.16 -5.20
CA PRO A 264 -1.99 31.52 -5.73
C PRO A 264 -1.88 31.53 -7.25
N SER A 265 -2.47 32.54 -7.89
CA SER A 265 -2.38 32.71 -9.35
C SER A 265 -0.95 32.95 -9.84
N SER A 266 -0.04 33.37 -8.96
CA SER A 266 1.40 33.53 -9.21
C SER A 266 2.18 32.21 -9.25
N THR A 267 1.51 31.06 -9.08
CA THR A 267 2.18 29.76 -9.01
C THR A 267 2.75 29.33 -10.35
N LYS A 268 3.99 28.84 -10.30
CA LYS A 268 4.70 28.19 -11.40
C LYS A 268 5.16 26.80 -10.98
N LEU A 269 5.30 25.92 -11.96
CA LEU A 269 6.02 24.67 -11.79
C LEU A 269 7.48 24.88 -12.20
N VAL A 270 8.41 24.56 -11.32
CA VAL A 270 9.85 24.58 -11.59
C VAL A 270 10.32 23.17 -11.92
N ILE A 271 11.01 23.02 -13.04
CA ILE A 271 11.69 21.80 -13.46
C ILE A 271 13.19 21.98 -13.24
N ASP A 272 13.81 21.10 -12.46
CA ASP A 272 15.26 21.02 -12.30
C ASP A 272 15.87 20.25 -13.48
N THR A 273 16.70 20.94 -14.27
CA THR A 273 17.33 20.37 -15.47
C THR A 273 18.55 19.49 -15.16
N ASN A 274 19.07 19.53 -13.93
CA ASN A 274 20.16 18.65 -13.49
C ASN A 274 19.66 17.31 -12.95
N ALA A 275 18.36 17.20 -12.68
CA ALA A 275 17.76 15.98 -12.17
C ALA A 275 17.75 14.89 -13.25
N VAL A 276 18.16 13.68 -12.88
CA VAL A 276 18.19 12.53 -13.81
C VAL A 276 16.77 12.05 -14.10
N THR A 277 16.38 12.12 -15.37
CA THR A 277 15.10 11.61 -15.88
C THR A 277 15.31 10.30 -16.63
N ASP A 278 14.38 9.35 -16.48
CA ASP A 278 14.29 8.24 -17.43
C ASP A 278 13.57 8.69 -18.71
N ARG A 279 13.59 7.84 -19.75
CA ARG A 279 12.99 8.17 -21.06
C ARG A 279 11.52 8.59 -20.98
N CYS A 280 10.71 7.91 -20.17
CA CYS A 280 9.27 8.20 -20.06
C CYS A 280 9.02 9.58 -19.42
N HIS A 281 9.81 9.89 -18.38
CA HIS A 281 9.75 11.19 -17.74
C HIS A 281 10.28 12.31 -18.63
N GLN A 282 11.34 12.06 -19.40
CA GLN A 282 11.87 13.04 -20.35
C GLN A 282 10.85 13.36 -21.44
N GLU A 283 10.16 12.36 -22.01
CA GLU A 283 9.08 12.58 -22.97
C GLU A 283 7.96 13.49 -22.41
N SER A 284 7.66 13.35 -21.10
CA SER A 284 6.68 14.21 -20.43
C SER A 284 7.18 15.64 -20.26
N VAL A 285 8.46 15.83 -19.91
CA VAL A 285 9.11 17.15 -19.83
C VAL A 285 9.11 17.83 -21.20
N ASP A 286 9.57 17.13 -22.25
CA ASP A 286 9.65 17.67 -23.61
C ASP A 286 8.27 18.09 -24.13
N TRP A 287 7.23 17.30 -23.83
CA TRP A 287 5.85 17.67 -24.15
C TRP A 287 5.45 18.97 -23.45
N VAL A 288 5.71 19.10 -22.14
CA VAL A 288 5.36 20.29 -21.36
C VAL A 288 6.07 21.53 -21.91
N LEU A 289 7.37 21.44 -22.20
CA LEU A 289 8.15 22.55 -22.73
C LEU A 289 7.70 22.96 -24.14
N SER A 290 7.27 22.01 -24.96
CA SER A 290 6.78 22.30 -26.32
C SER A 290 5.40 22.95 -26.35
N ASN A 291 4.58 22.75 -25.30
CA ASN A 291 3.17 23.12 -25.31
C ASN A 291 2.76 24.15 -24.24
N THR A 292 3.68 24.53 -23.34
CA THR A 292 3.39 25.44 -22.23
C THR A 292 4.38 26.61 -22.20
N PRO A 293 3.92 27.86 -21.99
CA PRO A 293 4.81 28.99 -21.76
C PRO A 293 5.75 28.75 -20.59
N HIS A 294 7.04 29.03 -20.79
CA HIS A 294 8.06 28.82 -19.78
C HIS A 294 9.24 29.79 -19.93
N THR A 295 9.98 30.00 -18.85
CA THR A 295 11.23 30.77 -18.82
C THR A 295 12.35 29.94 -18.21
N LYS A 296 13.57 30.07 -18.74
CA LYS A 296 14.75 29.37 -18.19
C LYS A 296 15.56 30.32 -17.31
N HIS A 297 15.92 29.86 -16.12
CA HIS A 297 16.72 30.57 -15.13
C HIS A 297 17.86 29.66 -14.64
N GLY A 298 19.03 29.74 -15.27
CA GLY A 298 20.14 28.82 -14.97
C GLY A 298 19.74 27.38 -15.24
N ASP A 299 19.77 26.56 -14.19
CA ASP A 299 19.44 25.13 -14.23
C ASP A 299 17.96 24.84 -13.94
N GLU A 300 17.14 25.88 -13.81
CA GLU A 300 15.70 25.75 -13.58
C GLU A 300 14.90 26.21 -14.81
N ILE A 301 13.80 25.51 -15.11
CA ILE A 301 12.79 25.94 -16.06
C ILE A 301 11.48 26.20 -15.31
N HIS A 302 10.99 27.44 -15.41
CA HIS A 302 9.78 27.91 -14.75
C HIS A 302 8.63 27.87 -15.75
N VAL A 303 7.67 26.98 -15.52
CA VAL A 303 6.53 26.71 -16.38
C VAL A 303 5.27 27.35 -15.79
N GLU A 304 4.58 28.16 -16.58
CA GLU A 304 3.30 28.75 -16.20
C GLU A 304 2.21 27.66 -16.11
N LEU A 305 1.29 27.74 -15.13
CA LEU A 305 0.22 26.75 -15.01
C LEU A 305 -0.86 26.99 -16.10
N PRO A 306 -1.01 26.09 -17.09
CA PRO A 306 -1.93 26.29 -18.22
C PRO A 306 -3.37 26.38 -17.75
N ASN A 307 -4.24 27.17 -18.41
CA ASN A 307 -5.68 27.20 -18.12
C ASN A 307 -6.45 25.97 -18.66
N ASP A 308 -5.96 25.38 -19.75
CA ASP A 308 -6.53 24.17 -20.34
C ASP A 308 -6.37 22.96 -19.42
N TYR A 309 -7.42 22.15 -19.31
CA TYR A 309 -7.44 20.97 -18.43
C TYR A 309 -6.39 19.93 -18.83
N THR A 310 -6.23 19.66 -20.13
CA THR A 310 -5.30 18.62 -20.62
C THR A 310 -3.85 19.05 -20.42
N ALA A 311 -3.54 20.30 -20.74
CA ALA A 311 -2.22 20.88 -20.51
C ALA A 311 -1.90 20.96 -19.01
N LEU A 312 -2.85 21.40 -18.17
CA LEU A 312 -2.66 21.41 -16.72
C LEU A 312 -2.43 20.00 -16.18
N HIS A 313 -3.21 19.02 -16.63
CA HIS A 313 -3.02 17.62 -16.26
C HIS A 313 -1.59 17.15 -16.58
N ARG A 314 -1.07 17.47 -17.76
CA ARG A 314 0.31 17.09 -18.14
C ARG A 314 1.38 17.77 -17.28
N VAL A 315 1.23 19.07 -17.00
CA VAL A 315 2.14 19.83 -16.13
C VAL A 315 2.10 19.28 -14.71
N ALA A 316 0.92 19.04 -14.15
CA ALA A 316 0.75 18.58 -12.77
C ALA A 316 1.07 17.10 -12.53
N ASN A 317 1.28 16.31 -13.59
CA ASN A 317 1.77 14.93 -13.50
C ASN A 317 3.29 14.80 -13.66
N LEU A 318 4.03 15.90 -13.79
CA LEU A 318 5.49 15.83 -13.81
C LEU A 318 6.00 15.34 -12.45
N SER A 319 6.90 14.36 -12.47
CA SER A 319 7.36 13.68 -11.25
C SER A 319 7.98 14.65 -10.25
N GLU A 320 7.65 14.45 -8.96
CA GLU A 320 8.23 15.18 -7.83
C GLU A 320 9.78 15.11 -7.77
N LYS A 321 10.39 14.11 -8.42
CA LYS A 321 11.85 13.94 -8.47
C LYS A 321 12.59 15.09 -9.13
N PHE A 322 11.92 15.81 -10.03
CA PHE A 322 12.52 16.91 -10.80
C PHE A 322 11.59 18.10 -10.92
N SER A 323 10.40 18.07 -10.31
CA SER A 323 9.44 19.16 -10.36
C SER A 323 9.00 19.62 -8.96
N ARG A 324 8.75 20.92 -8.81
CA ARG A 324 8.19 21.55 -7.60
C ARG A 324 7.35 22.77 -7.94
N TYR A 325 6.39 23.11 -7.11
CA TYR A 325 5.64 24.36 -7.23
C TYR A 325 6.32 25.49 -6.46
N VAL A 326 6.38 26.67 -7.06
CA VAL A 326 6.85 27.91 -6.43
C VAL A 326 5.85 29.03 -6.69
N PHE A 327 5.71 29.94 -5.74
CA PHE A 327 4.88 31.13 -5.86
C PHE A 327 5.47 32.23 -4.99
N THR A 328 5.23 33.49 -5.36
CA THR A 328 5.83 34.67 -4.70
C THR A 328 5.06 35.12 -3.47
N ASP A 329 3.81 34.70 -3.33
CA ASP A 329 2.92 35.08 -2.24
C ASP A 329 3.10 34.13 -1.04
N ASN A 330 2.77 34.57 0.19
CA ASN A 330 2.73 33.64 1.31
C ASN A 330 1.66 32.57 1.07
N ALA A 331 1.96 31.30 1.36
CA ALA A 331 0.98 30.23 1.25
C ALA A 331 -0.25 30.54 2.14
N PRO A 332 -1.49 30.34 1.67
CA PRO A 332 -2.68 30.58 2.47
C PRO A 332 -2.63 29.82 3.81
N ALA A 333 -2.74 30.53 4.93
CA ALA A 333 -2.61 29.94 6.28
C ALA A 333 -3.81 29.08 6.73
N GLY A 334 -4.86 28.97 5.90
CA GLY A 334 -6.20 28.52 6.30
C GLY A 334 -6.36 27.05 6.70
N GLN A 335 -5.32 26.23 6.63
CA GLN A 335 -5.42 24.80 6.99
C GLN A 335 -4.99 24.49 8.44
N LEU A 336 -4.48 25.48 9.19
CA LEU A 336 -3.97 25.26 10.54
C LEU A 336 -5.06 24.90 11.57
N ASP A 337 -6.31 25.32 11.36
CA ASP A 337 -7.39 25.13 12.35
C ASP A 337 -8.11 23.77 12.25
N LEU A 338 -7.96 23.03 11.14
CA LEU A 338 -8.60 21.71 10.95
C LEU A 338 -7.75 20.55 11.50
N LEU A 339 -6.50 20.81 11.89
CA LEU A 339 -5.51 19.80 12.28
C LEU A 339 -5.24 19.76 13.79
N ALA A 340 -5.95 20.59 14.56
CA ALA A 340 -5.75 20.76 16.00
C ALA A 340 -6.83 20.10 16.89
N CYS A 341 -7.68 19.24 16.32
CA CYS A 341 -8.79 18.57 17.03
C CYS A 341 -8.53 17.09 17.27
#